data_AF-A0A2N5XEC9-F1
#
_entry.id   AF-A0A2N5XEC9-F1
#
_cell.length_a   1.000
_cell.length_b   1.000
_cell.length_c   1.000
_cell.angle_alpha   90.00
_cell.angle_beta   90.00
_cell.angle_gamma   90.00
#
_symmetry.space_group_name_H-M   'P 1'
#
loop_
_entity.id
_entity.type
_entity.pdbx_description
1 polymer ?
#
loop_
_entity_poly.entity_id
_entity_poly.type
_entity_poly.pdbx_seq_one_letter_code
_entity_poly.pdbx_strand_id
1 'polypeptide(L)'
;GRERPVVATGPGPAALARLRCLYEALVPHFGDAGDPEPLYSYRGDHTRVFDDCEFDGEDRPVRLRLRYPAYFDDGDPASRERIEQLLHAKAGRGREYRFDWDEEGNRLTVTALEPLPCDVGAQRFVTAPGEILLGITDACDAGRTVPVEGEDGGRDAPPVLWRTGARSTEPHLLVLGEPGSGTTTLLRSIALQALEEGELLVLDGGGTGGYACLAGRHGVLAVESDLAGALAGLEWAAHETERRLAAVNAALRDGRPVPED
;
A
#
# COMPACT_ATOMS: atom_id res chain seq x y z
N GLY A 1 -46.48 -18.97 -11.50
CA GLY A 1 -45.43 -18.19 -10.84
C GLY A 1 -44.19 -19.04 -10.79
N ARG A 2 -43.04 -18.54 -11.25
CA ARG A 2 -41.76 -19.21 -11.00
C ARG A 2 -41.28 -18.72 -9.63
N GLU A 3 -41.21 -19.62 -8.67
CA GLU A 3 -40.61 -19.36 -7.36
C GLU A 3 -39.14 -18.97 -7.56
N ARG A 4 -38.78 -17.78 -7.07
CA ARG A 4 -37.38 -17.36 -6.92
C ARG A 4 -36.73 -18.29 -5.90
N PRO A 5 -35.54 -18.85 -6.16
CA PRO A 5 -34.82 -19.58 -5.14
C PRO A 5 -34.48 -18.61 -4.01
N VAL A 6 -34.85 -18.97 -2.79
CA VAL A 6 -34.45 -18.26 -1.58
C VAL A 6 -32.93 -18.40 -1.49
N VAL A 7 -32.20 -17.29 -1.68
CA VAL A 7 -30.78 -17.23 -1.37
C VAL A 7 -30.65 -17.49 0.12
N ALA A 8 -29.99 -18.58 0.51
CA ALA A 8 -29.71 -18.86 1.91
C ALA A 8 -28.83 -17.73 2.46
N THR A 9 -29.39 -16.88 3.31
CA THR A 9 -28.74 -15.70 3.91
C THR A 9 -27.83 -16.06 5.10
N GLY A 10 -27.28 -17.27 5.13
CA GLY A 10 -26.43 -17.76 6.21
C GLY A 10 -25.13 -18.35 5.66
N PRO A 11 -24.05 -18.39 6.47
CA PRO A 11 -22.78 -18.95 6.04
C PRO A 11 -22.94 -20.39 5.57
N GLY A 12 -22.33 -20.71 4.44
CA GLY A 12 -22.30 -22.07 3.93
C GLY A 12 -21.58 -23.04 4.89
N PRO A 13 -21.71 -24.36 4.69
CA PRO A 13 -21.02 -25.35 5.52
C PRO A 13 -19.50 -25.15 5.61
N ALA A 14 -18.86 -24.67 4.54
CA ALA A 14 -17.41 -24.41 4.56
C ALA A 14 -17.08 -23.09 5.30
N ALA A 15 -17.92 -22.06 5.23
CA ALA A 15 -17.76 -20.84 6.02
C ALA A 15 -17.87 -21.14 7.53
N LEU A 16 -18.84 -21.96 7.94
CA LEU A 16 -18.96 -22.42 9.33
C LEU A 16 -17.73 -23.23 9.79
N ALA A 17 -17.21 -24.12 8.94
CA ALA A 17 -15.99 -24.86 9.25
C ALA A 17 -14.78 -23.93 9.44
N ARG A 18 -14.66 -22.88 8.61
CA ARG A 18 -13.63 -21.84 8.76
C ARG A 18 -13.76 -21.06 10.07
N LEU A 19 -14.97 -20.62 10.43
CA LEU A 19 -15.21 -19.94 11.71
C LEU A 19 -14.80 -20.81 12.89
N ARG A 20 -15.11 -22.11 12.86
CA ARG A 20 -14.68 -23.05 13.89
C ARG A 20 -13.14 -23.15 13.96
N CYS A 21 -12.47 -23.29 12.82
CA CYS A 21 -11.00 -23.33 12.78
C CYS A 21 -10.35 -22.03 13.28
N LEU A 22 -10.95 -20.87 12.98
CA LEU A 22 -10.51 -19.58 13.49
C LEU A 22 -10.68 -19.49 15.01
N TYR A 23 -11.87 -19.85 15.51
CA TYR A 23 -12.15 -19.89 16.95
C TYR A 23 -11.16 -20.78 17.70
N GLU A 24 -10.95 -22.02 17.24
CA GLU A 24 -10.01 -22.96 17.86
C GLU A 24 -8.57 -22.42 17.88
N ALA A 25 -8.18 -21.66 16.86
CA ALA A 25 -6.86 -21.03 16.78
C ALA A 25 -6.70 -19.84 17.75
N LEU A 26 -7.80 -19.16 18.12
CA LEU A 26 -7.80 -18.04 19.05
C LEU A 26 -7.82 -18.48 20.53
N VAL A 27 -8.29 -19.70 20.83
CA VAL A 27 -8.36 -20.24 22.21
C VAL A 27 -7.04 -20.12 22.98
N PRO A 28 -5.84 -20.40 22.41
CA PRO A 28 -4.58 -20.25 23.13
C PRO A 28 -4.22 -18.81 23.53
N HIS A 29 -4.82 -17.81 22.88
CA HIS A 29 -4.51 -16.40 23.09
C HIS A 29 -5.57 -15.68 23.94
N PHE A 30 -6.83 -16.08 23.80
CA PHE A 30 -7.96 -15.47 24.50
C PHE A 30 -8.54 -16.36 25.61
N GLY A 31 -8.09 -17.60 25.78
CA GLY A 31 -8.56 -18.48 26.84
C GLY A 31 -7.80 -18.26 28.15
N ASP A 32 -8.53 -18.23 29.27
CA ASP A 32 -7.99 -18.32 30.62
C ASP A 32 -8.62 -19.50 31.36
N ALA A 33 -7.79 -20.37 31.95
CA ALA A 33 -8.24 -21.52 32.73
C ALA A 33 -8.82 -21.13 34.11
N GLY A 34 -8.57 -19.89 34.56
CA GLY A 34 -9.13 -19.32 35.79
C GLY A 34 -10.50 -18.68 35.62
N ASP A 35 -10.98 -18.48 34.39
CA ASP A 35 -12.28 -17.89 34.11
C ASP A 35 -13.40 -18.94 34.32
N PRO A 36 -14.41 -18.68 35.19
CA PRO A 36 -15.52 -19.59 35.41
C PRO A 36 -16.49 -19.69 34.21
N GLU A 37 -16.52 -18.68 33.32
CA GLU A 37 -17.36 -18.67 32.12
C GLU A 37 -16.56 -18.17 30.90
N PRO A 38 -15.54 -18.93 30.45
CA PRO A 38 -14.62 -18.46 29.43
C PRO A 38 -15.32 -18.31 28.08
N LEU A 39 -15.17 -17.13 27.49
CA LEU A 39 -15.61 -16.86 26.12
C LEU A 39 -14.90 -17.77 25.11
N TYR A 40 -13.64 -18.12 25.39
CA TYR A 40 -12.83 -19.02 24.58
C TYR A 40 -12.41 -20.26 25.37
N SER A 41 -12.88 -21.41 24.92
CA SER A 41 -12.54 -22.72 25.45
C SER A 41 -12.43 -23.76 24.35
N TYR A 42 -11.61 -24.81 24.56
CA TYR A 42 -11.53 -25.93 23.63
C TYR A 42 -12.91 -26.59 23.48
N ARG A 43 -13.39 -26.73 22.24
CA ARG A 43 -14.76 -27.19 21.90
C ARG A 43 -15.89 -26.26 22.37
N GLY A 44 -15.58 -25.02 22.72
CA GLY A 44 -16.59 -24.02 23.03
C GLY A 44 -17.36 -23.54 21.78
N ASP A 45 -18.32 -22.67 22.03
CA ASP A 45 -19.29 -22.24 21.03
C ASP A 45 -18.85 -20.97 20.30
N HIS A 46 -18.32 -21.14 19.08
CA HIS A 46 -17.89 -20.04 18.21
C HIS A 46 -19.00 -19.03 17.89
N THR A 47 -20.29 -19.39 18.00
CA THR A 47 -21.41 -18.48 17.68
C THR A 47 -21.58 -17.35 18.69
N ARG A 48 -21.01 -17.49 19.90
CA ARG A 48 -20.99 -16.45 20.93
C ARG A 48 -19.87 -15.43 20.73
N VAL A 49 -18.87 -15.81 19.93
CA VAL A 49 -17.67 -15.00 19.66
C VAL A 49 -17.89 -14.15 18.43
N PHE A 50 -18.38 -14.75 17.34
CA PHE A 50 -18.58 -14.08 16.07
C PHE A 50 -19.99 -13.52 15.99
N ASP A 51 -20.10 -12.20 16.15
CA ASP A 51 -21.39 -11.49 16.17
C ASP A 51 -21.87 -11.08 14.78
N ASP A 52 -20.95 -10.91 13.84
CA ASP A 52 -21.24 -10.48 12.48
C ASP A 52 -20.21 -11.08 11.52
N CYS A 53 -20.69 -11.72 10.46
CA CYS A 53 -19.86 -12.43 9.50
C CYS A 53 -20.42 -12.29 8.09
N GLU A 54 -19.62 -11.70 7.22
CA GLU A 54 -19.90 -11.61 5.79
C GLU A 54 -18.84 -12.41 5.04
N PHE A 55 -19.30 -13.20 4.07
CA PHE A 55 -18.46 -14.04 3.24
C PHE A 55 -18.70 -13.74 1.76
N ASP A 56 -17.68 -13.94 0.93
CA ASP A 56 -17.81 -13.84 -0.52
C ASP A 56 -18.42 -15.11 -1.14
N GLY A 57 -18.55 -15.13 -2.47
CA GLY A 57 -19.08 -16.28 -3.21
C GLY A 57 -18.18 -17.54 -3.16
N GLU A 58 -16.95 -17.41 -2.68
CA GLU A 58 -16.04 -18.53 -2.39
C GLU A 58 -15.97 -18.81 -0.88
N ASP A 59 -16.91 -18.23 -0.13
CA ASP A 59 -17.20 -18.59 1.25
C ASP A 59 -16.03 -18.09 2.17
N ARG A 60 -15.16 -17.20 1.67
CA ARG A 60 -14.04 -16.54 2.38
C ARG A 60 -14.52 -15.29 3.12
N PRO A 61 -13.97 -14.97 4.30
CA PRO A 61 -14.42 -13.81 5.07
C PRO A 61 -14.12 -12.50 4.33
N VAL A 62 -15.15 -11.67 4.21
CA VAL A 62 -15.07 -10.26 3.77
C VAL A 62 -15.10 -9.34 4.98
N ARG A 63 -15.94 -9.67 5.96
CA ARG A 63 -16.01 -8.98 7.24
C ARG A 63 -16.25 -9.98 8.36
N LEU A 64 -15.47 -9.89 9.42
CA LEU A 64 -15.66 -10.67 10.64
C LEU A 64 -15.60 -9.74 11.84
N ARG A 65 -16.62 -9.77 12.69
CA ARG A 65 -16.60 -9.10 13.99
C ARG A 65 -16.59 -10.13 15.09
N LEU A 66 -15.52 -10.14 15.88
CA LEU A 66 -15.35 -11.04 17.00
C LEU A 66 -15.23 -10.29 18.32
N ARG A 67 -15.70 -10.91 19.39
CA ARG A 67 -15.48 -10.44 20.77
C ARG A 67 -14.20 -11.05 21.32
N TYR A 68 -13.46 -10.29 22.11
CA TYR A 68 -12.37 -10.80 22.92
C TYR A 68 -12.66 -10.58 24.42
N PRO A 69 -12.00 -11.33 25.31
CA PRO A 69 -12.22 -11.19 26.75
C PRO A 69 -11.62 -9.88 27.27
N ALA A 70 -12.26 -9.28 28.28
CA ALA A 70 -11.81 -8.02 28.89
C ALA A 70 -10.45 -8.08 29.62
N TYR A 71 -9.92 -9.27 29.85
CA TYR A 71 -8.57 -9.47 30.40
C TYR A 71 -7.48 -9.60 29.32
N PHE A 72 -7.86 -9.63 28.04
CA PHE A 72 -6.88 -9.58 26.97
C PHE A 72 -6.21 -8.22 26.97
N ASP A 73 -4.88 -8.20 26.93
CA ASP A 73 -4.09 -6.97 26.92
C ASP A 73 -4.09 -6.37 25.51
N ASP A 74 -5.21 -5.76 25.14
CA ASP A 74 -5.31 -5.01 23.89
C ASP A 74 -4.51 -3.71 23.95
N GLY A 75 -4.11 -3.20 25.11
CA GLY A 75 -3.21 -2.04 25.22
C GLY A 75 -1.77 -2.32 24.73
N ASP A 76 -1.36 -3.59 24.70
CA ASP A 76 -0.03 -4.02 24.25
C ASP A 76 0.01 -4.28 22.72
N PRO A 77 0.80 -3.51 21.94
CA PRO A 77 0.94 -3.70 20.49
C PRO A 77 1.40 -5.11 20.10
N ALA A 78 2.28 -5.74 20.91
CA ALA A 78 2.76 -7.09 20.62
C ALA A 78 1.65 -8.15 20.79
N SER A 79 0.70 -7.90 21.69
CA SER A 79 -0.49 -8.74 21.87
C SER A 79 -1.44 -8.61 20.68
N ARG A 80 -1.70 -7.38 20.20
CA ARG A 80 -2.48 -7.16 18.96
C ARG A 80 -1.85 -7.83 17.76
N GLU A 81 -0.56 -7.58 17.53
CA GLU A 81 0.17 -8.10 16.37
C GLU A 81 0.07 -9.63 16.26
N ARG A 82 0.18 -10.34 17.40
CA ARG A 82 0.03 -11.81 17.43
C ARG A 82 -1.35 -12.27 16.94
N ILE A 83 -2.41 -11.58 17.35
CA ILE A 83 -3.78 -11.89 16.92
C ILE A 83 -3.96 -11.57 15.44
N GLU A 84 -3.47 -10.41 14.99
CA GLU A 84 -3.56 -9.99 13.59
C GLU A 84 -2.83 -10.96 12.66
N GLN A 85 -1.59 -11.35 13.00
CA GLN A 85 -0.82 -12.34 12.25
C GLN A 85 -1.54 -13.70 12.18
N LEU A 86 -2.13 -14.15 13.29
CA LEU A 86 -2.89 -15.39 13.35
C LEU A 86 -4.12 -15.34 12.43
N LEU A 87 -4.91 -14.28 12.54
CA LEU A 87 -6.12 -14.07 11.74
C LEU A 87 -5.77 -13.96 10.26
N HIS A 88 -4.73 -13.20 9.93
CA HIS A 88 -4.23 -13.10 8.56
C HIS A 88 -3.82 -14.46 7.99
N ALA A 89 -3.16 -15.31 8.79
CA ALA A 89 -2.75 -16.65 8.35
C ALA A 89 -3.94 -17.61 8.18
N LYS A 90 -5.02 -17.44 8.96
CA LYS A 90 -6.15 -18.37 9.01
C LYS A 90 -7.36 -17.95 8.18
N ALA A 91 -7.54 -16.65 7.92
CA ALA A 91 -8.66 -16.11 7.14
C ALA A 91 -8.53 -16.37 5.62
N GLY A 92 -7.33 -16.68 5.14
CA GLY A 92 -7.07 -17.09 3.75
C GLY A 92 -5.90 -16.33 3.13
N ARG A 93 -5.16 -16.99 2.22
CA ARG A 93 -4.02 -16.39 1.51
C ARG A 93 -4.48 -15.44 0.41
N GLY A 94 -3.66 -14.43 0.13
CA GLY A 94 -3.84 -13.53 -1.02
C GLY A 94 -4.86 -12.41 -0.80
N ARG A 95 -5.15 -12.06 0.45
CA ARG A 95 -5.93 -10.87 0.81
C ARG A 95 -5.22 -10.10 1.92
N GLU A 96 -5.37 -8.80 1.86
CA GLU A 96 -5.01 -7.89 2.93
C GLU A 96 -6.25 -7.65 3.80
N TYR A 97 -6.04 -7.58 5.11
CA TYR A 97 -7.10 -7.34 6.08
C TYR A 97 -6.77 -6.11 6.89
N ARG A 98 -7.77 -5.25 7.11
CA ARG A 98 -7.74 -4.18 8.08
C ARG A 98 -8.31 -4.68 9.40
N PHE A 99 -7.60 -4.40 10.48
CA PHE A 99 -7.99 -4.73 11.85
C PHE A 99 -8.37 -3.45 12.58
N ASP A 100 -9.58 -3.43 13.12
CA ASP A 100 -10.13 -2.32 13.89
C ASP A 100 -10.47 -2.81 15.31
N TRP A 101 -9.71 -2.32 16.29
CA TRP A 101 -9.81 -2.70 17.69
C TRP A 101 -10.66 -1.67 18.43
N ASP A 102 -11.84 -2.09 18.86
CA ASP A 102 -12.72 -1.36 19.76
C ASP A 102 -12.43 -1.83 21.19
N GLU A 103 -11.46 -1.14 21.82
CA GLU A 103 -10.98 -1.40 23.19
C GLU A 103 -12.11 -1.28 24.23
N GLU A 104 -12.99 -0.28 24.07
CA GLU A 104 -14.11 -0.07 25.00
C GLU A 104 -15.15 -1.19 24.90
N GLY A 105 -15.43 -1.65 23.68
CA GLY A 105 -16.38 -2.72 23.40
C GLY A 105 -15.83 -4.14 23.52
N ASN A 106 -14.51 -4.31 23.68
CA ASN A 106 -13.78 -5.58 23.58
C ASN A 106 -14.09 -6.32 22.26
N ARG A 107 -14.00 -5.59 21.15
CA ARG A 107 -14.37 -6.08 19.82
C ARG A 107 -13.25 -5.85 18.81
N LEU A 108 -13.03 -6.86 17.97
CA LEU A 108 -12.15 -6.74 16.82
C LEU A 108 -12.97 -6.92 15.55
N THR A 109 -12.93 -5.92 14.68
CA THR A 109 -13.49 -5.99 13.33
C THR A 109 -12.37 -6.23 12.33
N VAL A 110 -12.45 -7.34 11.62
CA VAL A 110 -11.55 -7.72 10.53
C VAL A 110 -12.27 -7.48 9.22
N THR A 111 -11.72 -6.64 8.35
CA THR A 111 -12.31 -6.34 7.04
C THR A 111 -11.30 -6.66 5.96
N ALA A 112 -11.69 -7.49 4.98
CA ALA A 112 -10.90 -7.69 3.77
C ALA A 112 -10.86 -6.38 2.99
N LEU A 113 -9.66 -5.90 2.67
CA LEU A 113 -9.53 -4.71 1.83
C LEU A 113 -9.96 -5.04 0.41
N GLU A 114 -10.72 -4.12 -0.19
CA GLU A 114 -11.02 -4.20 -1.61
C GLU A 114 -9.72 -4.07 -2.42
N PRO A 115 -9.63 -4.71 -3.60
CA PRO A 115 -8.50 -4.49 -4.50
C PRO A 115 -8.32 -2.99 -4.75
N LEU A 116 -7.07 -2.53 -4.77
CA LEU A 116 -6.77 -1.17 -5.14
C LEU A 116 -7.33 -0.86 -6.55
N PRO A 117 -7.82 0.37 -6.79
CA PRO A 117 -8.32 0.75 -8.10
C PRO A 117 -7.26 0.52 -9.18
N CYS A 118 -7.64 -0.20 -10.23
CA CYS A 118 -6.77 -0.52 -11.37
C CYS A 118 -7.05 0.37 -12.59
N ASP A 119 -8.00 1.30 -12.46
CA ASP A 119 -8.48 2.19 -13.52
C ASP A 119 -7.68 3.49 -13.63
N VAL A 120 -6.79 3.75 -12.66
CA VAL A 120 -5.93 4.94 -12.66
C VAL A 120 -4.65 4.67 -13.43
N GLY A 121 -4.57 5.20 -14.65
CA GLY A 121 -3.37 5.17 -15.48
C GLY A 121 -2.39 6.30 -15.17
N ALA A 122 -1.21 6.23 -15.80
CA ALA A 122 -0.27 7.34 -15.82
C ALA A 122 -0.91 8.55 -16.53
N GLN A 123 -0.96 9.67 -15.83
CA GLN A 123 -1.57 10.92 -16.30
C GLN A 123 -0.80 12.09 -15.71
N ARG A 124 -1.23 13.30 -16.05
CA ARG A 124 -0.72 14.50 -15.38
C ARG A 124 -1.34 14.60 -13.99
N PHE A 125 -0.54 14.39 -12.96
CA PHE A 125 -0.96 14.53 -11.58
C PHE A 125 -0.68 15.94 -11.08
N VAL A 126 -1.65 16.55 -10.39
CA VAL A 126 -1.49 17.88 -9.80
C VAL A 126 -1.01 17.71 -8.36
N THR A 127 0.30 17.81 -8.15
CA THR A 127 0.97 17.72 -6.84
C THR A 127 1.66 19.04 -6.49
N ALA A 128 2.17 19.18 -5.25
CA ALA A 128 3.02 20.32 -4.92
C ALA A 128 4.42 20.13 -5.51
N PRO A 129 5.19 21.22 -5.73
CA PRO A 129 6.56 21.12 -6.24
C PRO A 129 7.44 20.18 -5.41
N GLY A 130 8.22 19.34 -6.10
CA GLY A 130 9.03 18.30 -5.47
C GLY A 130 8.24 17.16 -4.82
N GLU A 131 6.97 16.97 -5.16
CA GLU A 131 6.17 15.79 -4.79
C GLU A 131 5.82 14.95 -6.04
N ILE A 132 6.10 13.65 -5.97
CA ILE A 132 5.77 12.66 -7.00
C ILE A 132 4.74 11.68 -6.44
N LEU A 133 3.70 11.40 -7.22
CA LEU A 133 2.69 10.39 -6.88
C LEU A 133 3.22 8.98 -7.12
N LEU A 134 3.25 8.17 -6.07
CA LEU A 134 3.58 6.74 -6.12
C LEU A 134 2.35 5.85 -6.30
N GLY A 135 1.21 6.28 -5.77
CA GLY A 135 -0.02 5.51 -5.80
C GLY A 135 -1.17 6.21 -5.07
N ILE A 136 -2.29 5.50 -4.95
CA ILE A 136 -3.49 5.96 -4.25
C ILE A 136 -3.76 5.01 -3.10
N THR A 137 -4.19 5.55 -1.97
CA THR A 137 -4.62 4.77 -0.81
C THR A 137 -6.11 4.99 -0.53
N ASP A 138 -6.66 4.23 0.41
CA ASP A 138 -8.02 4.40 0.90
C ASP A 138 -8.22 5.76 1.61
N ALA A 139 -9.49 6.16 1.75
CA ALA A 139 -9.87 7.48 2.30
C ALA A 139 -9.63 7.63 3.81
N CYS A 140 -9.13 6.59 4.48
CA CYS A 140 -8.86 6.64 5.91
C CYS A 140 -7.62 7.51 6.15
N ASP A 141 -7.79 8.60 6.91
CA ASP A 141 -6.73 9.50 7.41
C ASP A 141 -5.99 10.41 6.41
N ALA A 142 -6.40 10.46 5.15
CA ALA A 142 -5.80 11.39 4.21
C ALA A 142 -6.39 12.82 4.32
N GLY A 143 -5.66 13.73 4.97
CA GLY A 143 -6.01 15.16 5.04
C GLY A 143 -5.86 15.93 3.71
N ARG A 144 -5.48 15.26 2.62
CA ARG A 144 -5.29 15.84 1.28
C ARG A 144 -5.66 14.82 0.21
N THR A 145 -6.28 15.29 -0.87
CA THR A 145 -6.59 14.51 -2.08
C THR A 145 -5.89 15.10 -3.30
N VAL A 146 -5.76 14.30 -4.37
CA VAL A 146 -5.34 14.74 -5.70
C VAL A 146 -6.41 14.34 -6.73
N PRO A 147 -6.67 15.16 -7.75
CA PRO A 147 -7.57 14.80 -8.83
C PRO A 147 -6.93 13.69 -9.68
N VAL A 148 -7.70 12.65 -10.00
CA VAL A 148 -7.31 11.54 -10.87
C VAL A 148 -8.44 11.22 -11.84
N GLU A 149 -8.08 11.00 -13.10
CA GLU A 149 -8.97 10.46 -14.12
C GLU A 149 -8.91 8.93 -14.10
N GLY A 150 -10.07 8.30 -13.95
CA GLY A 150 -10.27 6.86 -14.07
C GLY A 150 -11.24 6.51 -15.20
N GLU A 151 -11.58 5.23 -15.34
CA GLU A 151 -12.52 4.76 -16.38
C GLU A 151 -13.94 5.33 -16.20
N ASP A 152 -14.37 5.50 -14.95
CA ASP A 152 -15.69 6.06 -14.59
C ASP A 152 -15.68 7.60 -14.49
N GLY A 153 -14.56 8.25 -14.85
CA GLY A 153 -14.36 9.70 -14.83
C GLY A 153 -13.46 10.21 -13.70
N GLY A 154 -13.37 11.55 -13.62
CA GLY A 154 -12.53 12.24 -12.65
C GLY A 154 -13.03 12.13 -11.20
N ARG A 155 -12.12 11.88 -10.26
CA ARG A 155 -12.38 11.85 -8.82
C ARG A 155 -11.20 12.37 -8.01
N ASP A 156 -11.46 12.79 -6.79
CA ASP A 156 -10.42 13.12 -5.81
C ASP A 156 -10.00 11.87 -5.04
N ALA A 157 -8.70 11.59 -5.03
CA ALA A 157 -8.14 10.38 -4.43
C ALA A 157 -7.03 10.71 -3.41
N PRO A 158 -6.97 10.00 -2.27
CA PRO A 158 -5.86 10.06 -1.32
C PRO A 158 -4.51 9.67 -1.94
N PRO A 159 -3.51 10.57 -2.00
CA PRO A 159 -2.25 10.26 -2.66
C PRO A 159 -1.23 9.63 -1.71
N VAL A 160 -0.47 8.66 -2.21
CA VAL A 160 0.82 8.23 -1.63
C VAL A 160 1.92 8.97 -2.36
N LEU A 161 2.67 9.81 -1.65
CA LEU A 161 3.60 10.76 -2.24
C LEU A 161 5.04 10.52 -1.82
N TRP A 162 5.95 10.62 -2.78
CA TRP A 162 7.37 10.70 -2.56
C TRP A 162 7.84 12.15 -2.67
N ARG A 163 8.57 12.63 -1.66
CA ARG A 163 9.07 14.01 -1.62
C ARG A 163 10.55 14.03 -1.98
N THR A 164 10.92 14.80 -2.99
CA THR A 164 12.30 14.89 -3.52
C THR A 164 12.91 16.29 -3.36
N GLY A 165 12.12 17.28 -2.92
CA GLY A 165 12.60 18.65 -2.75
C GLY A 165 13.67 18.83 -1.65
N ALA A 166 14.26 20.02 -1.58
CA ALA A 166 15.41 20.37 -0.72
C ALA A 166 15.24 20.10 0.79
N ARG A 167 14.02 19.88 1.27
CA ARG A 167 13.72 19.54 2.67
C ARG A 167 13.46 18.04 2.90
N SER A 168 13.55 17.22 1.87
CA SER A 168 13.37 15.77 1.99
C SER A 168 14.59 15.15 2.65
N THR A 169 14.35 14.41 3.73
CA THR A 169 15.38 13.58 4.38
C THR A 169 15.63 12.28 3.61
N GLU A 170 14.73 11.90 2.70
CA GLU A 170 14.77 10.64 1.94
C GLU A 170 14.48 10.90 0.44
N PRO A 171 15.45 11.49 -0.29
CA PRO A 171 15.28 11.88 -1.69
C PRO A 171 15.50 10.69 -2.66
N HIS A 172 15.61 9.47 -2.16
CA HIS A 172 15.87 8.27 -2.94
C HIS A 172 14.75 7.26 -2.77
N LEU A 173 14.40 6.57 -3.86
CA LEU A 173 13.37 5.55 -3.89
C LEU A 173 13.96 4.24 -4.42
N LEU A 174 13.75 3.15 -3.69
CA LEU A 174 14.03 1.80 -4.15
C LEU A 174 12.71 1.07 -4.43
N VAL A 175 12.53 0.59 -5.66
CA VAL A 175 11.34 -0.16 -6.07
C VAL A 175 11.73 -1.62 -6.28
N LEU A 176 11.08 -2.53 -5.57
CA LEU A 176 11.27 -3.98 -5.67
C LEU A 176 9.94 -4.66 -6.01
N GLY A 177 10.00 -5.75 -6.77
CA GLY A 177 8.80 -6.52 -7.10
C GLY A 177 9.13 -7.78 -7.90
N GLU A 178 8.21 -8.74 -7.86
CA GLU A 178 8.30 -9.97 -8.65
C GLU A 178 8.12 -9.68 -10.15
N PRO A 179 8.52 -10.59 -11.06
CA PRO A 179 8.24 -10.45 -12.48
C PRO A 179 6.76 -10.19 -12.75
N GLY A 180 6.45 -9.13 -13.50
CA GLY A 180 5.07 -8.75 -13.82
C GLY A 180 4.36 -7.89 -12.76
N SER A 181 5.02 -7.54 -11.65
CA SER A 181 4.46 -6.66 -10.60
C SER A 181 4.28 -5.19 -11.03
N GLY A 182 4.79 -4.81 -12.21
CA GLY A 182 4.61 -3.45 -12.74
C GLY A 182 5.67 -2.44 -12.32
N THR A 183 6.81 -2.85 -11.74
CA THR A 183 7.91 -1.94 -11.33
C THR A 183 8.37 -1.02 -12.48
N THR A 184 8.54 -1.55 -13.69
CA THR A 184 8.87 -0.74 -14.88
C THR A 184 7.78 0.28 -15.21
N THR A 185 6.50 -0.09 -15.07
CA THR A 185 5.37 0.83 -15.32
C THR A 185 5.36 1.96 -14.28
N LEU A 186 5.58 1.64 -13.00
CA LEU A 186 5.71 2.63 -11.93
C LEU A 186 6.87 3.59 -12.22
N LEU A 187 8.06 3.08 -12.53
CA LEU A 187 9.24 3.91 -12.80
C LEU A 187 9.06 4.79 -14.05
N ARG A 188 8.36 4.31 -15.09
CA ARG A 188 7.97 5.13 -16.24
C ARG A 188 7.01 6.26 -15.85
N SER A 189 6.03 5.98 -14.98
CA SER A 189 5.10 7.00 -14.46
C SER A 189 5.84 8.07 -13.65
N ILE A 190 6.74 7.64 -12.75
CA ILE A 190 7.60 8.54 -11.95
C ILE A 190 8.48 9.40 -12.87
N ALA A 191 9.11 8.79 -13.87
CA ALA A 191 9.94 9.51 -14.84
C ALA A 191 9.14 10.59 -15.58
N LEU A 192 7.92 10.30 -16.02
CA LEU A 192 7.06 11.27 -16.70
C LEU A 192 6.64 12.42 -15.78
N GLN A 193 6.40 12.17 -14.49
CA GLN A 193 6.11 13.21 -13.50
C GLN A 193 7.34 14.09 -13.25
N ALA A 194 8.52 13.50 -13.09
CA ALA A 194 9.76 14.22 -12.83
C ALA A 194 10.16 15.18 -13.96
N LEU A 195 9.78 14.87 -15.20
CA LEU A 195 10.03 15.73 -16.36
C LEU A 195 9.24 17.05 -16.34
N GLU A 196 8.25 17.23 -15.45
CA GLU A 196 7.58 18.53 -15.30
C GLU A 196 8.49 19.58 -14.66
N GLU A 197 9.40 19.17 -13.78
CA GLU A 197 10.22 20.08 -12.96
C GLU A 197 11.73 19.80 -13.07
N GLY A 198 12.16 18.89 -13.94
CA GLY A 198 13.57 18.50 -14.01
C GLY A 198 14.00 17.73 -15.26
N GLU A 199 15.26 17.31 -15.22
CA GLU A 199 15.92 16.55 -16.27
C GLU A 199 16.05 15.08 -15.86
N LEU A 200 16.05 14.18 -16.85
CA LEU A 200 16.07 12.74 -16.61
C LEU A 200 17.23 12.07 -17.37
N LEU A 201 18.07 11.36 -16.63
CA LEU A 201 19.00 10.37 -17.16
C LEU A 201 18.51 8.97 -16.76
N VAL A 202 18.33 8.07 -17.74
CA VAL A 202 17.85 6.70 -17.47
C VAL A 202 18.93 5.69 -17.78
N LEU A 203 19.18 4.79 -16.83
CA LEU A 203 20.09 3.65 -16.98
C LEU A 203 19.28 2.35 -16.95
N ASP A 204 19.05 1.76 -18.12
CA ASP A 204 18.35 0.48 -18.29
C ASP A 204 19.33 -0.70 -18.30
N GLY A 205 19.72 -1.15 -17.10
CA GLY A 205 20.57 -2.33 -16.95
C GLY A 205 19.93 -3.65 -17.40
N GLY A 206 18.61 -3.67 -17.62
CA GLY A 206 17.91 -4.86 -18.12
C GLY A 206 18.10 -5.06 -19.62
N GLY A 207 18.42 -4.01 -20.38
CA GLY A 207 18.66 -4.08 -21.82
C GLY A 207 17.44 -4.51 -22.64
N THR A 208 16.25 -4.56 -22.04
CA THR A 208 15.01 -5.02 -22.70
C THR A 208 14.31 -3.90 -23.47
N GLY A 209 14.88 -2.70 -23.49
CA GLY A 209 14.22 -1.51 -24.04
C GLY A 209 13.07 -1.04 -23.16
N GLY A 210 13.11 -1.38 -21.86
CA GLY A 210 12.08 -1.06 -20.89
C GLY A 210 11.86 0.44 -20.74
N TYR A 211 12.80 1.29 -21.16
CA TYR A 211 12.65 2.74 -21.06
C TYR A 211 12.78 3.47 -22.40
N ALA A 212 12.81 2.75 -23.52
CA ALA A 212 12.97 3.33 -24.85
C ALA A 212 11.87 4.35 -25.21
N CYS A 213 10.68 4.24 -24.61
CA CYS A 213 9.59 5.20 -24.79
C CYS A 213 9.88 6.61 -24.24
N LEU A 214 10.92 6.77 -23.42
CA LEU A 214 11.36 8.05 -22.88
C LEU A 214 12.38 8.76 -23.78
N ALA A 215 13.06 8.03 -24.66
CA ALA A 215 14.08 8.60 -25.53
C ALA A 215 13.49 9.68 -26.45
N GLY A 216 14.21 10.81 -26.59
CA GLY A 216 13.81 11.93 -27.44
C GLY A 216 12.70 12.82 -26.87
N ARG A 217 12.23 12.57 -25.65
CA ARG A 217 11.31 13.49 -24.95
C ARG A 217 12.08 14.69 -24.40
N HIS A 218 11.39 15.83 -24.30
CA HIS A 218 11.95 17.02 -23.68
C HIS A 218 12.34 16.75 -22.21
N GLY A 219 13.49 17.25 -21.79
CA GLY A 219 14.06 17.01 -20.45
C GLY A 219 14.76 15.65 -20.27
N VAL A 220 14.62 14.71 -21.21
CA VAL A 220 15.36 13.43 -21.15
C VAL A 220 16.73 13.61 -21.79
N LEU A 221 17.77 13.51 -20.95
CA LEU A 221 19.16 13.69 -21.34
C LEU A 221 19.67 12.49 -22.13
N ALA A 222 19.42 11.28 -21.61
CA ALA A 222 19.73 10.03 -22.30
C ALA A 222 18.95 8.84 -21.71
N VAL A 223 18.85 7.77 -22.51
CA VAL A 223 18.37 6.45 -22.10
C VAL A 223 19.43 5.44 -22.50
N GLU A 224 20.26 5.05 -21.54
CA GLU A 224 21.42 4.18 -21.75
C GLU A 224 21.08 2.74 -21.39
N SER A 225 21.30 1.81 -22.32
CA SER A 225 21.02 0.37 -22.13
C SER A 225 22.26 -0.51 -22.21
N ASP A 226 23.43 0.08 -22.40
CA ASP A 226 24.72 -0.62 -22.41
C ASP A 226 25.68 -0.05 -21.37
N LEU A 227 26.73 -0.82 -21.06
CA LEU A 227 27.69 -0.48 -20.02
C LEU A 227 28.47 0.81 -20.32
N ALA A 228 28.85 1.03 -21.59
CA ALA A 228 29.67 2.18 -21.96
C ALA A 228 28.85 3.47 -21.82
N GLY A 229 27.62 3.46 -22.33
CA GLY A 229 26.65 4.54 -22.16
C GLY A 229 26.35 4.79 -20.68
N ALA A 230 26.10 3.74 -19.89
CA ALA A 230 25.81 3.89 -18.47
C ALA A 230 26.97 4.52 -17.68
N LEU A 231 28.21 4.12 -17.95
CA LEU A 231 29.39 4.72 -17.32
C LEU A 231 29.56 6.19 -17.70
N ALA A 232 29.40 6.52 -18.99
CA ALA A 232 29.49 7.90 -19.47
C ALA A 232 28.38 8.79 -18.85
N GLY A 233 27.15 8.27 -18.76
CA GLY A 233 26.03 8.96 -18.12
C GLY A 233 26.26 9.22 -16.64
N LEU A 234 26.79 8.23 -15.90
CA LEU A 234 27.13 8.38 -14.48
C LEU A 234 28.28 9.38 -14.26
N GLU A 235 29.32 9.33 -15.10
CA GLU A 235 30.43 10.29 -15.06
C GLU A 235 29.94 11.72 -15.31
N TRP A 236 29.06 11.90 -16.30
CA TRP A 236 28.42 13.18 -16.55
C TRP A 236 27.60 13.66 -15.35
N ALA A 237 26.76 12.79 -14.77
CA ALA A 237 25.90 13.12 -13.63
C ALA A 237 26.71 13.50 -12.38
N ALA A 238 27.86 12.86 -12.16
CA ALA A 238 28.78 13.20 -11.07
C ALA A 238 29.34 14.62 -11.24
N HIS A 239 29.91 14.92 -12.41
CA HIS A 239 30.45 16.25 -12.70
C HIS A 239 29.38 17.34 -12.64
N GLU A 240 28.18 17.06 -13.14
CA GLU A 240 27.07 18.02 -13.12
C GLU A 240 26.58 18.29 -11.70
N THR A 241 26.50 17.24 -10.87
CA THR A 241 26.16 17.40 -9.45
C THR A 241 27.19 18.25 -8.71
N GLU A 242 28.49 18.02 -8.94
CA GLU A 242 29.57 18.81 -8.36
C GLU A 242 29.50 20.29 -8.80
N ARG A 243 29.22 20.54 -10.09
CA ARG A 243 29.02 21.88 -10.65
C ARG A 243 27.89 22.62 -9.93
N ARG A 244 26.71 22.00 -9.81
CA ARG A 244 25.54 22.61 -9.16
C ARG A 244 25.79 22.86 -7.67
N LEU A 245 26.38 21.91 -6.96
CA LEU A 245 26.76 22.11 -5.55
C LEU A 245 27.75 23.26 -5.36
N ALA A 246 28.74 23.40 -6.25
CA ALA A 246 29.69 24.52 -6.20
C ALA A 246 28.99 25.86 -6.44
N ALA A 247 28.04 25.92 -7.38
CA ALA A 247 27.26 27.11 -7.70
C ALA A 247 26.36 27.54 -6.52
N VAL A 248 25.64 26.59 -5.92
CA VAL A 248 24.82 26.83 -4.71
C VAL A 248 25.69 27.37 -3.57
N ASN A 249 26.84 26.73 -3.30
CA ASN A 249 27.77 27.17 -2.26
C ASN A 249 28.37 28.55 -2.54
N ALA A 250 28.61 28.91 -3.80
CA ALA A 250 29.05 30.26 -4.17
C ALA A 250 27.94 31.29 -3.94
N ALA A 251 26.70 31.01 -4.37
CA ALA A 251 25.56 31.90 -4.16
C ALA A 251 25.31 32.19 -2.68
N LEU A 252 25.32 31.14 -1.84
CA LEU A 252 25.15 31.28 -0.39
C LEU A 252 26.26 32.11 0.26
N ARG A 253 27.53 31.89 -0.13
CA ARG A 253 28.68 32.68 0.38
C ARG A 253 28.58 34.15 0.02
N ASP A 254 28.08 34.45 -1.18
CA ASP A 254 27.98 35.81 -1.71
C ASP A 254 26.64 36.49 -1.36
N GLY A 255 25.74 35.81 -0.64
CA GLY A 255 24.40 36.32 -0.31
C GLY A 255 23.51 36.53 -1.54
N ARG A 256 23.76 35.80 -2.63
CA ARG A 256 22.99 35.87 -3.88
C ARG A 256 21.89 34.80 -3.89
N PRO A 257 20.80 34.99 -4.69
CA PRO A 257 19.83 33.93 -4.91
C PRO A 257 20.52 32.69 -5.50
N VAL A 258 20.07 31.51 -5.08
CA VAL A 258 20.52 30.24 -5.63
C VAL A 258 20.06 30.15 -7.09
N PRO A 259 20.92 29.71 -8.03
CA PRO A 259 20.53 29.48 -9.42
C PRO A 259 19.32 28.54 -9.53
N GLU A 260 18.49 28.73 -10.56
CA GLU A 260 17.31 27.88 -10.80
C GLU A 260 17.67 26.53 -11.44
N ASP A 261 18.90 26.38 -11.97
CA ASP A 261 19.42 25.19 -12.65
C ASP A 261 20.21 24.22 -11.75
#